data_AF-A0A9W2YN14-F1
#
_entry.id   AF-A0A9W2YN14-F1
#
_cell.length_a   1.000
_cell.length_b   1.000
_cell.length_c   1.000
_cell.angle_alpha   90.00
_cell.angle_beta   90.00
_cell.angle_gamma   90.00
#
_symmetry.space_group_name_H-M   'P 1'
#
loop_
_entity.id
_entity.type
_entity.pdbx_description
1 polymer ?
#
loop_
_entity_poly.entity_id
_entity_poly.type
_entity_poly.pdbx_seq_one_letter_code
_entity_poly.pdbx_strand_id
1 'polypeptide(L)'
;MLITDGGPQFSSNEFLRFTRRWNINHIRSDPGYPRTNGKAEAAVKIMKNLILKTKHNGDDPYEALLELRNTPRKCTGFSPAEMCLKRSPQTLIPSTSKCLSEHVVAEKKENYKRQVKRQYDKQARDLPKLHLGQTIYYQNSGQTGWYPGMIREHPSPRSYKIKGDNGGLYIRNRFHIRPSKTILKDTDTDVYDGNVLDDDDDNEKTDFSDNCSQHASQSEVVSHVPDNNCDRNMPTRTSTRETNRHVWHRDYDMY
;
A
#
# COMPACT_ATOMS: atom_id res chain seq x y z
N MET A 1 -3.15 22.68 0.98
CA MET A 1 -3.02 21.52 0.07
C MET A 1 -4.40 20.90 -0.11
N LEU A 2 -4.78 20.62 -1.35
CA LEU A 2 -6.03 19.96 -1.73
C LEU A 2 -5.70 18.63 -2.44
N ILE A 3 -6.43 17.57 -2.13
CA ILE A 3 -6.32 16.27 -2.80
C ILE A 3 -7.67 15.94 -3.44
N THR A 4 -7.66 15.60 -4.73
CA THR A 4 -8.86 15.16 -5.49
C THR A 4 -8.56 13.89 -6.28
N ASP A 5 -9.58 13.27 -6.88
CA ASP A 5 -9.36 12.37 -8.01
C ASP A 5 -8.88 13.13 -9.27
N GLY A 6 -8.61 12.36 -10.32
CA GLY A 6 -8.34 12.85 -11.67
C GLY A 6 -9.60 13.15 -12.49
N GLY A 7 -10.76 13.38 -11.87
CA GLY A 7 -12.01 13.71 -12.58
C GLY A 7 -11.87 14.97 -13.45
N PRO A 8 -12.61 15.07 -14.57
CA PRO A 8 -12.46 16.13 -15.57
C PRO A 8 -12.60 17.55 -14.97
N GLN A 9 -13.50 17.73 -14.01
CA GLN A 9 -13.69 18.99 -13.31
C GLN A 9 -12.42 19.47 -12.58
N PHE A 10 -11.61 18.55 -12.04
CA PHE A 10 -10.38 18.87 -11.31
C PHE A 10 -9.11 18.80 -12.17
N SER A 11 -9.18 18.24 -13.39
CA SER A 11 -8.08 18.25 -14.35
C SER A 11 -8.10 19.44 -15.32
N SER A 12 -9.18 20.22 -15.29
CA SER A 12 -9.39 21.44 -16.09
C SER A 12 -8.32 22.53 -15.85
N ASN A 13 -8.07 23.35 -16.88
CA ASN A 13 -7.11 24.46 -16.79
C ASN A 13 -7.66 25.59 -15.90
N GLU A 14 -8.98 25.77 -15.93
CA GLU A 14 -9.75 26.67 -15.08
C GLU A 14 -9.49 26.38 -13.59
N PHE A 15 -9.57 25.10 -13.19
CA PHE A 15 -9.30 24.68 -11.82
C PHE A 15 -7.82 24.80 -11.44
N LEU A 16 -6.90 24.52 -12.37
CA LEU A 16 -5.47 24.76 -12.19
C LEU A 16 -5.15 26.25 -12.00
N ARG A 17 -5.80 27.14 -12.75
CA ARG A 17 -5.65 28.59 -12.62
C ARG A 17 -6.24 29.11 -11.29
N PHE A 18 -7.39 28.58 -10.88
CA PHE A 18 -7.99 28.86 -9.58
C PHE A 18 -7.06 28.47 -8.44
N THR A 19 -6.63 27.20 -8.39
CA THR A 19 -5.77 26.68 -7.32
C THR A 19 -4.44 27.42 -7.24
N ARG A 20 -3.80 27.75 -8.37
CA ARG A 20 -2.61 28.62 -8.42
C ARG A 20 -2.87 30.02 -7.86
N ARG A 21 -3.95 30.69 -8.27
CA ARG A 21 -4.27 32.07 -7.81
C ARG A 21 -4.54 32.14 -6.32
N TRP A 22 -5.11 31.10 -5.72
CA TRP A 22 -5.35 30.99 -4.27
C TRP A 22 -4.19 30.34 -3.50
N ASN A 23 -3.05 30.10 -4.13
CA ASN A 23 -1.87 29.42 -3.56
C ASN A 23 -2.20 28.04 -2.93
N ILE A 24 -3.15 27.32 -3.51
CA ILE A 24 -3.57 25.98 -3.09
C ILE A 24 -2.73 24.96 -3.85
N ASN A 25 -1.76 24.33 -3.17
CA ASN A 25 -1.09 23.14 -3.71
C ASN A 25 -2.13 22.02 -3.95
N HIS A 26 -2.45 21.74 -5.22
CA HIS A 26 -3.43 20.75 -5.65
C HIS A 26 -2.73 19.49 -6.16
N ILE A 27 -3.10 18.35 -5.58
CA ILE A 27 -2.56 17.04 -5.89
C ILE A 27 -3.71 16.14 -6.35
N ARG A 28 -3.53 15.45 -7.48
CA ARG A 28 -4.49 14.46 -7.99
C ARG A 28 -4.04 13.07 -7.60
N SER A 29 -4.97 12.20 -7.20
CA SER A 29 -4.67 10.79 -6.91
C SER A 29 -4.43 9.98 -8.19
N ASP A 30 -3.65 8.89 -8.05
CA ASP A 30 -3.42 7.94 -9.14
C ASP A 30 -4.76 7.36 -9.64
N PRO A 31 -5.00 7.27 -10.96
CA PRO A 31 -6.23 6.66 -11.47
C PRO A 31 -6.38 5.20 -11.01
N GLY A 32 -7.62 4.83 -10.69
CA GLY A 32 -7.97 3.50 -10.18
C GLY A 32 -7.62 3.24 -8.71
N TYR A 33 -7.10 4.21 -7.95
CA TYR A 33 -6.71 4.01 -6.54
C TYR A 33 -7.63 4.74 -5.54
N PRO A 34 -8.90 4.29 -5.36
CA PRO A 34 -9.93 5.00 -4.57
C PRO A 34 -9.57 5.14 -3.08
N ARG A 35 -8.67 4.31 -2.55
CA ARG A 35 -8.15 4.39 -1.17
C ARG A 35 -7.61 5.78 -0.77
N THR A 36 -7.21 6.61 -1.73
CA THR A 36 -6.81 8.01 -1.48
C THR A 36 -7.98 8.92 -1.09
N ASN A 37 -9.15 8.73 -1.71
CA ASN A 37 -10.34 9.57 -1.53
C ASN A 37 -11.36 9.00 -0.55
N GLY A 38 -11.13 7.81 0.01
CA GLY A 38 -12.04 7.15 0.97
C GLY A 38 -12.47 8.00 2.19
N LYS A 39 -11.74 9.06 2.56
CA LYS A 39 -12.20 10.03 3.57
C LYS A 39 -13.33 10.93 3.08
N ALA A 40 -13.28 11.39 1.83
CA ALA A 40 -14.33 12.17 1.20
C ALA A 40 -15.56 11.27 0.94
N GLU A 41 -15.34 10.06 0.41
CA GLU A 41 -16.40 9.05 0.20
C GLU A 41 -17.13 8.72 1.52
N ALA A 42 -16.39 8.50 2.61
CA ALA A 42 -16.98 8.26 3.92
C ALA A 42 -17.78 9.47 4.45
N ALA A 43 -17.32 10.70 4.19
CA ALA A 43 -18.06 11.91 4.56
C ALA A 43 -19.36 12.06 3.75
N VAL A 44 -19.32 11.77 2.44
CA VAL A 44 -20.52 11.73 1.58
C VAL A 44 -21.50 10.65 2.05
N LYS A 45 -21.03 9.45 2.42
CA LYS A 45 -21.88 8.39 2.97
C LYS A 45 -22.56 8.80 4.28
N ILE A 46 -21.83 9.47 5.18
CA ILE A 46 -22.41 10.02 6.42
C ILE A 46 -23.49 11.06 6.10
N MET A 47 -23.22 12.00 5.18
CA MET A 47 -24.18 13.05 4.80
C MET A 47 -25.44 12.47 4.13
N LYS A 48 -25.30 11.50 3.21
CA LYS A 48 -26.45 10.81 2.60
C LYS A 48 -27.32 10.14 3.66
N ASN A 49 -26.71 9.41 4.60
CA ASN A 49 -27.43 8.77 5.70
C ASN A 49 -28.11 9.77 6.65
N LEU A 50 -27.51 10.95 6.86
CA LEU A 50 -28.09 12.03 7.66
C LEU A 50 -29.38 12.55 7.00
N ILE A 51 -29.31 12.89 5.71
CA ILE A 51 -30.44 13.41 4.92
C ILE A 51 -31.57 12.38 4.81
N LEU A 52 -31.24 11.09 4.66
CA LEU A 52 -32.25 10.03 4.61
C LEU A 52 -33.00 9.88 5.95
N LYS A 53 -32.29 10.00 7.08
CA LYS A 53 -32.89 9.93 8.42
C LYS A 53 -33.78 11.13 8.73
N THR A 54 -33.32 12.35 8.44
CA THR A 54 -34.10 13.56 8.68
C THR A 54 -35.36 13.57 7.82
N LYS A 55 -35.25 13.20 6.53
CA LYS A 55 -36.41 13.03 5.65
C LYS A 55 -37.41 11.96 6.14
N HIS A 56 -36.92 10.86 6.73
CA HIS A 56 -37.77 9.80 7.28
C HIS A 56 -38.54 10.26 8.53
N ASN A 57 -37.90 11.03 9.40
CA ASN A 57 -38.47 11.48 10.66
C ASN A 57 -39.30 12.76 10.55
N GLY A 58 -39.04 13.60 9.54
CA GLY A 58 -39.56 14.96 9.45
C GLY A 58 -38.67 16.03 10.11
N ASP A 59 -37.45 15.67 10.52
CA ASP A 59 -36.49 16.56 11.19
C ASP A 59 -35.83 17.54 10.20
N ASP A 60 -35.33 18.68 10.71
CA ASP A 60 -34.54 19.62 9.89
C ASP A 60 -33.13 19.06 9.56
N PRO A 61 -32.76 18.92 8.27
CA PRO A 61 -31.39 18.53 7.89
C PRO A 61 -30.29 19.50 8.35
N TYR A 62 -30.59 20.79 8.57
CA TYR A 62 -29.60 21.75 9.06
C TYR A 62 -29.30 21.57 10.56
N GLU A 63 -30.31 21.32 11.39
CA GLU A 63 -30.15 20.95 12.79
C GLU A 63 -29.38 19.62 12.94
N ALA A 64 -29.74 18.60 12.18
CA ALA A 64 -29.00 17.33 12.18
C ALA A 64 -27.53 17.48 11.73
N LEU A 65 -27.24 18.43 10.83
CA LEU A 65 -25.87 18.75 10.41
C LEU A 65 -25.09 19.52 11.50
N LEU A 66 -25.76 20.36 12.28
CA LEU A 66 -25.19 21.01 13.46
C LEU A 66 -24.80 19.94 14.50
N GLU A 67 -25.70 19.02 14.84
CA GLU A 67 -25.43 17.93 15.78
C GLU A 67 -24.33 16.97 15.28
N LEU A 68 -24.28 16.67 13.98
CA LEU A 68 -23.16 15.90 13.40
C LEU A 68 -21.80 16.61 13.55
N ARG A 69 -21.78 17.94 13.54
CA ARG A 69 -20.55 18.74 13.77
C ARG A 69 -20.20 18.84 15.25
N ASN A 70 -21.18 18.70 16.14
CA ASN A 70 -21.01 18.77 17.60
C ASN A 70 -20.80 17.39 18.26
N THR A 71 -21.09 16.29 17.55
CA THR A 71 -20.86 14.92 18.02
C THR A 71 -19.36 14.61 18.18
N PRO A 72 -18.88 14.22 19.38
CA PRO A 72 -17.49 13.83 19.59
C PRO A 72 -17.06 12.58 18.79
N ARG A 73 -15.88 12.62 18.18
CA ARG A 73 -15.36 11.47 17.41
C ARG A 73 -14.56 10.51 18.28
N LYS A 74 -14.84 9.20 18.17
CA LYS A 74 -14.12 8.12 18.88
C LYS A 74 -12.59 8.20 18.80
N CYS A 75 -12.02 8.77 17.74
CA CYS A 75 -10.57 8.89 17.55
C CYS A 75 -9.89 10.00 18.37
N THR A 76 -10.64 10.99 18.85
CA THR A 76 -10.08 12.15 19.59
C THR A 76 -10.84 12.47 20.87
N GLY A 77 -12.08 11.99 21.01
CA GLY A 77 -12.98 12.39 22.09
C GLY A 77 -13.49 13.82 21.98
N PHE A 78 -13.27 14.49 20.83
CA PHE A 78 -13.67 15.88 20.58
C PHE A 78 -14.50 15.97 19.30
N SER A 79 -15.36 16.97 19.21
CA SER A 79 -16.22 17.18 18.04
C SER A 79 -15.49 17.86 16.86
N PRO A 80 -15.97 17.71 15.62
CA PRO A 80 -15.50 18.51 14.49
C PRO A 80 -15.53 20.02 14.73
N ALA A 81 -16.61 20.54 15.31
CA ALA A 81 -16.77 21.97 15.63
C ALA A 81 -15.75 22.40 16.69
N GLU A 82 -15.59 21.62 17.75
CA GLU A 82 -14.59 21.83 18.81
C GLU A 82 -13.16 21.93 18.26
N MET A 83 -12.75 20.96 17.43
CA MET A 83 -11.42 20.95 16.82
C MET A 83 -11.21 22.10 15.82
N CYS A 84 -12.29 22.66 15.24
CA CYS A 84 -12.22 23.74 14.27
C CYS A 84 -12.24 25.13 14.93
N LEU A 85 -13.07 25.31 15.97
CA LEU A 85 -13.30 26.57 16.65
C LEU A 85 -12.45 26.75 17.93
N LYS A 86 -11.76 25.69 18.39
CA LYS A 86 -10.98 25.62 19.65
C LYS A 86 -11.79 25.90 20.93
N ARG A 87 -13.13 25.92 20.81
CA ARG A 87 -14.12 26.07 21.89
C ARG A 87 -15.27 25.09 21.66
N SER A 88 -15.95 24.68 22.73
CA SER A 88 -17.21 23.94 22.63
C SER A 88 -18.34 24.91 22.22
N PRO A 89 -19.04 24.70 21.11
CA PRO A 89 -20.23 25.48 20.77
C PRO A 89 -21.39 25.12 21.71
N GLN A 90 -22.30 26.06 21.94
CA GLN A 90 -23.54 25.75 22.66
C GLN A 90 -24.43 24.82 21.82
N THR A 91 -24.94 23.77 22.45
CA THR A 91 -25.91 22.83 21.88
C THR A 91 -27.12 22.72 22.81
N LEU A 92 -28.08 21.87 22.47
CA LEU A 92 -29.22 21.55 23.33
C LEU A 92 -28.81 20.93 24.69
N ILE A 93 -27.57 20.45 24.82
CA ILE A 93 -27.03 19.89 26.06
C ILE A 93 -26.15 20.96 26.75
N PRO A 94 -26.46 21.38 28.00
CA PRO A 94 -25.63 22.33 28.71
C PRO A 94 -24.23 21.75 28.95
N SER A 95 -23.21 22.48 28.49
CA SER A 95 -21.80 22.08 28.56
C SER A 95 -20.95 23.18 29.19
N THR A 96 -19.98 22.80 30.02
CA THR A 96 -19.02 23.75 30.60
C THR A 96 -17.98 24.14 29.55
N SER A 97 -17.83 25.44 29.31
CA SER A 97 -16.94 25.98 28.28
C SER A 97 -15.47 25.74 28.62
N LYS A 98 -14.92 24.61 28.19
CA LYS A 98 -13.50 24.28 28.31
C LYS A 98 -12.75 24.73 27.06
N CYS A 99 -11.70 25.53 27.25
CA CYS A 99 -10.79 25.89 26.16
C CYS A 99 -10.00 24.64 25.75
N LEU A 100 -9.91 24.37 24.44
CA LEU A 100 -9.30 23.15 23.94
C LEU A 100 -7.80 23.34 23.70
N SER A 101 -6.98 22.61 24.45
CA SER A 101 -5.54 22.52 24.18
C SER A 101 -5.29 21.78 22.86
N GLU A 102 -4.74 22.52 21.89
CA GLU A 102 -4.39 22.00 20.56
C GLU A 102 -3.37 20.85 20.64
N HIS A 103 -2.47 20.89 21.63
CA HIS A 103 -1.54 19.80 21.93
C HIS A 103 -2.28 18.48 22.23
N VAL A 104 -3.31 18.53 23.09
CA VAL A 104 -4.09 17.33 23.49
C VAL A 104 -4.88 16.78 22.31
N VAL A 105 -5.43 17.63 21.45
CA VAL A 105 -6.12 17.21 20.21
C VAL A 105 -5.13 16.53 19.25
N ALA A 106 -3.96 17.13 19.04
CA ALA A 106 -2.92 16.62 18.16
C ALA A 106 -2.38 15.26 18.66
N GLU A 107 -2.09 15.15 19.96
CA GLU A 107 -1.59 13.94 20.59
C GLU A 107 -2.58 12.78 20.47
N LYS A 108 -3.86 12.97 20.86
CA LYS A 108 -4.89 11.93 20.72
C LYS A 108 -5.07 11.48 19.27
N LYS A 109 -5.09 12.44 18.33
CA LYS A 109 -5.19 12.17 16.89
C LYS A 109 -3.99 11.35 16.39
N GLU A 110 -2.78 11.63 16.89
CA GLU A 110 -1.58 10.89 16.53
C GLU A 110 -1.55 9.49 17.16
N ASN A 111 -1.92 9.36 18.44
CA ASN A 111 -2.06 8.07 19.12
C ASN A 111 -3.07 7.17 18.40
N TYR A 112 -4.22 7.71 17.97
CA TYR A 112 -5.19 6.97 17.16
C TYR A 112 -4.63 6.56 15.79
N LYS A 113 -3.91 7.45 15.08
CA LYS A 113 -3.22 7.08 13.83
C LYS A 113 -2.24 5.93 14.05
N ARG A 114 -1.42 5.98 15.12
CA ARG A 114 -0.45 4.93 15.46
C ARG A 114 -1.14 3.59 15.72
N GLN A 115 -2.26 3.58 16.45
CA GLN A 115 -3.05 2.37 16.69
C GLN A 115 -3.61 1.78 15.38
N VAL A 116 -4.24 2.60 14.54
CA VAL A 116 -4.76 2.15 13.23
C VAL A 116 -3.65 1.66 12.32
N LYS A 117 -2.50 2.36 12.30
CA LYS A 117 -1.31 1.94 11.52
C LYS A 117 -0.81 0.57 11.99
N ARG A 118 -0.58 0.39 13.30
CA ARG A 118 -0.16 -0.91 13.88
C ARG A 118 -1.11 -2.04 13.52
N GLN A 119 -2.42 -1.80 13.51
CA GLN A 119 -3.40 -2.83 13.15
C GLN A 119 -3.39 -3.14 11.64
N TYR A 120 -3.19 -2.13 10.79
CA TYR A 120 -3.03 -2.31 9.34
C TYR A 120 -1.71 -3.04 9.00
N ASP A 121 -0.60 -2.64 9.61
CA ASP A 121 0.74 -3.20 9.37
C ASP A 121 0.82 -4.71 9.66
N LYS A 122 0.01 -5.24 10.60
CA LYS A 122 -0.08 -6.69 10.88
C LYS A 122 -0.50 -7.54 9.67
N GLN A 123 -1.28 -6.96 8.75
CA GLN A 123 -1.80 -7.65 7.57
C GLN A 123 -1.19 -7.11 6.26
N ALA A 124 -0.64 -5.90 6.28
CA ALA A 124 -0.02 -5.29 5.14
C ALA A 124 1.35 -5.92 4.83
N ARG A 125 1.63 -6.13 3.54
CA ARG A 125 2.96 -6.42 3.03
C ARG A 125 3.32 -5.31 2.06
N ASP A 126 4.44 -4.63 2.28
CA ASP A 126 4.92 -3.65 1.32
C ASP A 126 5.46 -4.36 0.06
N LEU A 127 5.11 -3.83 -1.11
CA LEU A 127 5.60 -4.35 -2.38
C LEU A 127 7.02 -3.81 -2.62
N PRO A 128 7.94 -4.62 -3.18
CA PRO A 128 9.29 -4.16 -3.49
C PRO A 128 9.27 -2.89 -4.34
N LYS A 129 10.18 -1.95 -4.04
CA LYS A 129 10.43 -0.79 -4.90
C LYS A 129 10.83 -1.26 -6.30
N LEU A 130 10.55 -0.44 -7.30
CA LEU A 130 10.87 -0.74 -8.70
C LEU A 130 11.86 0.30 -9.22
N HIS A 131 12.73 -0.11 -10.12
CA HIS A 131 13.84 0.72 -10.61
C HIS A 131 13.49 1.39 -11.95
N LEU A 132 14.19 2.49 -12.26
CA LEU A 132 14.06 3.15 -13.56
C LEU A 132 14.53 2.21 -14.67
N GLY A 133 13.88 2.25 -15.84
CA GLY A 133 14.19 1.34 -16.95
C GLY A 133 13.67 -0.10 -16.78
N GLN A 134 13.17 -0.49 -15.60
CA GLN A 134 12.67 -1.84 -15.38
C GLN A 134 11.43 -2.16 -16.22
N THR A 135 11.44 -3.31 -16.90
CA THR A 135 10.28 -3.85 -17.62
C THR A 135 9.23 -4.37 -16.64
N ILE A 136 8.01 -3.89 -16.81
CA ILE A 136 6.87 -4.15 -15.93
C ILE A 136 5.62 -4.51 -16.73
N TYR A 137 4.66 -5.12 -16.04
CA TYR A 137 3.28 -5.18 -16.48
C TYR A 137 2.46 -4.20 -15.65
N TYR A 138 1.56 -3.45 -16.28
CA TYR A 138 0.65 -2.52 -15.61
C TYR A 138 -0.81 -2.77 -15.95
N GLN A 139 -1.69 -2.43 -15.02
CA GLN A 139 -3.14 -2.43 -15.26
C GLN A 139 -3.64 -1.02 -15.58
N ASN A 140 -4.53 -0.92 -16.57
CA ASN A 140 -5.24 0.31 -16.90
C ASN A 140 -6.57 0.41 -16.14
N SER A 141 -6.91 1.62 -15.70
CA SER A 141 -8.21 1.87 -15.04
C SER A 141 -9.34 1.61 -16.04
N GLY A 142 -10.25 0.71 -15.70
CA GLY A 142 -11.35 0.27 -16.58
C GLY A 142 -11.02 -0.89 -17.51
N GLN A 143 -9.78 -1.40 -17.54
CA GLN A 143 -9.39 -2.58 -18.31
C GLN A 143 -8.98 -3.74 -17.38
N THR A 144 -9.38 -4.95 -17.73
CA THR A 144 -9.09 -6.18 -16.98
C THR A 144 -7.73 -6.80 -17.34
N GLY A 145 -7.07 -6.30 -18.39
CA GLY A 145 -5.77 -6.77 -18.87
C GLY A 145 -4.55 -6.19 -18.13
N TRP A 146 -3.45 -6.93 -18.20
CA TRP A 146 -2.10 -6.48 -17.82
C TRP A 146 -1.29 -6.20 -19.10
N TYR A 147 -0.75 -5.00 -19.21
CA TYR A 147 -0.06 -4.53 -20.41
C TYR A 147 1.44 -4.36 -20.15
N PRO A 148 2.32 -4.76 -21.08
CA PRO A 148 3.76 -4.50 -20.97
C PRO A 148 4.08 -3.00 -21.01
N GLY A 149 5.16 -2.63 -20.33
CA GLY A 149 5.72 -1.28 -20.36
C GLY A 149 6.98 -1.16 -19.51
N MET A 150 7.49 0.07 -19.37
CA MET A 150 8.76 0.38 -18.73
C MET A 150 8.63 1.56 -17.77
N ILE A 151 9.31 1.51 -16.61
CA ILE A 151 9.33 2.62 -15.65
C ILE A 151 10.23 3.76 -16.16
N ARG A 152 9.71 4.99 -16.09
CA ARG A 152 10.43 6.22 -16.48
C ARG A 152 10.77 7.12 -15.29
N GLU A 153 9.83 7.32 -14.36
CA GLU A 153 10.01 8.18 -13.18
C GLU A 153 9.22 7.60 -11.99
N HIS A 154 9.58 7.95 -10.75
CA HIS A 154 8.82 7.60 -9.54
C HIS A 154 8.41 8.86 -8.73
N PRO A 155 7.37 9.61 -9.15
CA PRO A 155 6.99 10.87 -8.49
C PRO A 155 6.59 10.73 -7.01
N SER A 156 6.25 9.52 -6.53
CA SER A 156 6.13 9.26 -5.09
C SER A 156 6.48 7.81 -4.75
N PRO A 157 6.68 7.43 -3.47
CA PRO A 157 7.09 6.07 -3.09
C PRO A 157 6.15 4.95 -3.57
N ARG A 158 4.90 5.28 -3.88
CA ARG A 158 3.88 4.34 -4.38
C ARG A 158 3.27 4.76 -5.72
N SER A 159 3.76 5.80 -6.39
CA SER A 159 3.27 6.23 -7.72
C SER A 159 4.42 6.28 -8.71
N TYR A 160 4.25 5.61 -9.85
CA TYR A 160 5.26 5.45 -10.89
C TYR A 160 4.71 5.96 -12.22
N LYS A 161 5.55 6.68 -12.95
CA LYS A 161 5.31 7.08 -14.33
C LYS A 161 5.90 6.01 -15.25
N ILE A 162 5.06 5.44 -16.08
CA ILE A 162 5.37 4.31 -16.96
C ILE A 162 5.18 4.73 -18.42
N LYS A 163 6.00 4.18 -19.31
CA LYS A 163 5.80 4.22 -20.75
C LYS A 163 5.26 2.87 -21.20
N GLY A 164 4.07 2.85 -21.80
CA GLY A 164 3.53 1.66 -22.46
C GLY A 164 4.16 1.44 -23.84
N ASP A 165 4.02 0.23 -24.37
CA ASP A 165 4.54 -0.14 -25.70
C ASP A 165 3.88 0.68 -26.83
N ASN A 166 2.66 1.17 -26.59
CA ASN A 166 1.96 2.15 -27.44
C ASN A 166 2.57 3.57 -27.42
N GLY A 167 3.73 3.76 -26.76
CA GLY A 167 4.39 5.05 -26.57
C GLY A 167 3.78 5.96 -25.50
N GLY A 168 2.58 5.64 -25.01
CA GLY A 168 1.83 6.45 -24.05
C GLY A 168 2.48 6.51 -22.67
N LEU A 169 2.43 7.70 -22.04
CA LEU A 169 2.89 7.91 -20.68
C LEU A 169 1.71 7.88 -19.69
N TYR A 170 1.78 7.01 -18.70
CA TYR A 170 0.74 6.86 -17.67
C TYR A 170 1.32 6.99 -16.27
N ILE A 171 0.51 7.47 -15.32
CA ILE A 171 0.83 7.43 -13.90
C ILE A 171 -0.01 6.31 -13.26
N ARG A 172 0.66 5.40 -12.54
CA ARG A 172 0.04 4.23 -11.92
C ARG A 172 0.59 4.00 -10.51
N ASN A 173 -0.32 3.64 -9.61
CA ASN A 173 0.05 3.21 -8.28
C ASN A 173 0.82 1.89 -8.33
N ARG A 174 1.75 1.67 -7.39
CA ARG A 174 2.56 0.45 -7.24
C ARG A 174 1.72 -0.83 -7.18
N PHE A 175 0.48 -0.74 -6.70
CA PHE A 175 -0.50 -1.82 -6.66
C PHE A 175 -0.95 -2.30 -8.05
N HIS A 176 -1.01 -1.40 -9.04
CA HIS A 176 -1.36 -1.70 -10.44
C HIS A 176 -0.13 -2.02 -11.31
N ILE A 177 1.01 -2.36 -10.71
CA ILE A 177 2.26 -2.66 -11.40
C ILE A 177 2.83 -3.98 -10.88
N ARG A 178 3.28 -4.85 -11.79
CA ARG A 178 3.97 -6.10 -11.49
C ARG A 178 5.31 -6.08 -12.22
N PRO A 179 6.44 -6.43 -11.58
CA PRO A 179 7.69 -6.63 -12.31
C PRO A 179 7.52 -7.77 -13.31
N SER A 180 8.07 -7.62 -14.53
CA SER A 180 8.28 -8.79 -15.37
C SER A 180 9.27 -9.73 -14.67
N LYS A 181 9.05 -11.04 -14.72
CA LYS A 181 10.01 -12.04 -14.26
C LYS A 181 11.13 -12.21 -15.28
N THR A 182 11.90 -11.15 -15.49
CA THR A 182 13.13 -11.16 -16.26
C THR A 182 14.21 -10.58 -15.37
N ILE A 183 14.73 -11.41 -14.46
CA ILE A 183 16.11 -11.24 -14.01
C ILE A 183 16.92 -11.68 -15.22
N LEU A 184 17.30 -10.71 -16.05
CA LEU A 184 18.45 -10.92 -16.93
C LEU A 184 19.62 -11.07 -15.96
N LYS A 185 20.11 -12.30 -15.81
CA LYS A 185 21.49 -12.50 -15.38
C LYS A 185 22.34 -11.95 -16.51
N ASP A 186 23.31 -11.11 -16.18
CA ASP A 186 24.27 -10.62 -17.15
C ASP A 186 24.94 -11.83 -17.83
N THR A 187 24.88 -11.85 -19.15
CA THR A 187 25.55 -12.88 -19.96
C THR A 187 26.95 -12.41 -20.24
N ASP A 188 27.91 -12.85 -19.42
CA ASP A 188 29.33 -12.79 -19.76
C ASP A 188 29.63 -13.79 -20.88
N THR A 189 29.52 -13.31 -22.11
CA THR A 189 30.38 -13.67 -23.26
C THR A 189 31.79 -13.15 -22.97
N ASP A 190 32.93 -13.83 -23.18
CA ASP A 190 33.28 -15.10 -23.85
C ASP A 190 34.38 -15.79 -22.99
N VAL A 191 34.84 -17.04 -23.17
CA VAL A 191 35.46 -17.67 -24.35
C VAL A 191 35.40 -19.20 -24.19
N TYR A 192 35.03 -19.92 -25.26
CA TYR A 192 35.37 -21.33 -25.41
C TYR A 192 36.77 -21.43 -26.03
N ASP A 193 37.69 -22.12 -25.36
CA ASP A 193 38.94 -22.59 -25.97
C ASP A 193 39.03 -24.12 -25.81
N GLY A 194 39.59 -24.79 -26.82
CA GLY A 194 39.49 -26.24 -27.00
C GLY A 194 40.86 -26.89 -27.19
N ASN A 195 41.22 -27.73 -26.21
CA ASN A 195 42.26 -28.78 -26.21
C ASN A 195 43.22 -28.88 -27.42
N VAL A 196 44.53 -28.70 -27.16
CA VAL A 196 45.60 -29.56 -27.73
C VAL A 196 46.69 -29.85 -26.67
N LEU A 197 46.64 -31.08 -26.14
CA LEU A 197 47.70 -32.08 -25.90
C LEU A 197 49.17 -31.71 -25.54
N ASP A 198 49.69 -32.52 -24.58
CA ASP A 198 51.04 -33.12 -24.42
C ASP A 198 52.26 -32.18 -24.14
N ASP A 199 53.20 -32.40 -23.19
CA ASP A 199 53.90 -33.61 -22.70
C ASP A 199 54.49 -33.43 -21.26
N ASP A 200 54.80 -34.57 -20.61
CA ASP A 200 55.77 -34.94 -19.54
C ASP A 200 56.62 -33.89 -18.76
N ASP A 201 56.80 -34.08 -17.43
CA ASP A 201 57.97 -34.79 -16.85
C ASP A 201 58.13 -34.65 -15.29
N ASP A 202 58.91 -35.57 -14.74
CA ASP A 202 59.20 -36.05 -13.38
C ASP A 202 59.37 -35.15 -12.11
N ASN A 203 58.77 -35.68 -11.03
CA ASN A 203 59.40 -36.15 -9.77
C ASN A 203 59.84 -35.20 -8.60
N GLU A 204 59.66 -35.81 -7.41
CA GLU A 204 60.45 -35.75 -6.16
C GLU A 204 60.00 -34.91 -4.95
N LYS A 205 60.32 -35.47 -3.77
CA LYS A 205 59.80 -35.15 -2.44
C LYS A 205 60.73 -34.20 -1.67
N THR A 206 60.23 -33.60 -0.60
CA THR A 206 60.85 -33.73 0.74
C THR A 206 59.88 -33.33 1.85
N ASP A 207 59.99 -34.00 3.00
CA ASP A 207 59.34 -33.63 4.25
C ASP A 207 59.95 -32.35 4.84
N PHE A 208 59.21 -31.64 5.71
CA PHE A 208 59.71 -31.29 7.05
C PHE A 208 58.57 -30.87 8.00
N SER A 209 58.74 -31.16 9.28
CA SER A 209 57.78 -30.87 10.35
C SER A 209 57.86 -29.43 10.87
N ASP A 210 56.81 -28.96 11.55
CA ASP A 210 56.91 -28.75 13.02
C ASP A 210 55.57 -28.42 13.70
N ASN A 211 55.58 -28.54 15.04
CA ASN A 211 54.42 -28.81 15.89
C ASN A 211 54.38 -27.86 17.11
N CYS A 212 53.21 -27.27 17.40
CA CYS A 212 52.76 -26.90 18.75
C CYS A 212 51.25 -26.59 18.72
N SER A 213 50.38 -27.34 19.40
CA SER A 213 50.03 -27.21 20.83
C SER A 213 49.31 -25.88 21.17
N GLN A 214 48.18 -25.83 21.90
CA GLN A 214 47.67 -26.80 22.88
C GLN A 214 46.19 -26.55 23.31
N HIS A 215 45.55 -27.58 23.90
CA HIS A 215 44.29 -27.63 24.68
C HIS A 215 42.95 -27.28 23.98
N ALA A 216 41.95 -28.17 23.83
CA ALA A 216 41.19 -29.01 24.80
C ALA A 216 40.08 -28.20 25.54
N SER A 217 38.84 -28.68 25.80
CA SER A 217 38.27 -30.05 25.83
C SER A 217 36.80 -30.05 25.36
N GLN A 218 36.37 -30.98 24.48
CA GLN A 218 35.60 -32.23 24.74
C GLN A 218 34.22 -32.13 25.46
N SER A 219 33.18 -32.55 24.73
CA SER A 219 32.10 -33.51 25.11
C SER A 219 31.05 -33.51 23.98
N GLU A 220 31.26 -34.26 22.89
CA GLU A 220 30.96 -35.70 22.69
C GLU A 220 29.45 -36.04 22.69
N VAL A 221 28.86 -36.34 21.51
CA VAL A 221 28.44 -37.68 20.96
C VAL A 221 27.47 -38.46 21.88
N VAL A 222 26.44 -39.24 21.49
CA VAL A 222 25.99 -39.94 20.27
C VAL A 222 24.41 -39.91 20.25
N SER A 223 23.58 -40.57 19.40
CA SER A 223 23.74 -41.53 18.29
C SER A 223 22.50 -41.60 17.36
N HIS A 224 22.77 -41.95 16.09
CA HIS A 224 22.03 -42.87 15.21
C HIS A 224 20.57 -42.64 14.75
N VAL A 225 20.45 -42.66 13.42
CA VAL A 225 19.29 -43.07 12.61
C VAL A 225 19.14 -44.60 12.68
N PRO A 226 17.93 -45.14 12.48
CA PRO A 226 17.80 -46.23 11.50
C PRO A 226 16.68 -45.97 10.48
N ASP A 227 16.90 -46.47 9.27
CA ASP A 227 15.95 -46.40 8.16
C ASP A 227 14.68 -47.20 8.44
N ASN A 228 13.56 -46.81 7.79
CA ASN A 228 12.82 -47.77 6.96
C ASN A 228 11.79 -47.13 6.02
N ASN A 229 11.73 -47.73 4.83
CA ASN A 229 10.95 -47.36 3.65
C ASN A 229 9.42 -47.52 3.82
N CYS A 230 8.60 -46.60 3.29
CA CYS A 230 7.32 -46.96 2.65
C CYS A 230 6.68 -45.82 1.82
N ASP A 231 6.22 -46.17 0.62
CA ASP A 231 5.30 -45.36 -0.19
C ASP A 231 3.97 -45.06 0.52
N ARG A 232 3.38 -43.88 0.23
CA ARG A 232 1.99 -43.76 -0.29
C ARG A 232 1.55 -42.31 -0.55
N ASN A 233 0.95 -42.13 -1.73
CA ASN A 233 0.09 -41.04 -2.19
C ASN A 233 -0.57 -40.14 -1.10
N MET A 234 -0.40 -38.82 -1.25
CA MET A 234 -1.26 -37.79 -0.65
C MET A 234 -1.75 -36.82 -1.75
N PRO A 235 -3.06 -36.55 -1.87
CA PRO A 235 -3.61 -35.76 -2.98
C PRO A 235 -3.35 -34.26 -2.85
N THR A 236 -3.17 -33.58 -3.98
CA THR A 236 -2.99 -32.13 -4.06
C THR A 236 -4.27 -31.39 -3.65
N ARG A 237 -4.17 -30.56 -2.62
CA ARG A 237 -5.31 -29.84 -2.02
C ARG A 237 -5.75 -28.64 -2.87
N THR A 238 -6.63 -28.86 -3.84
CA THR A 238 -7.25 -27.79 -4.65
C THR A 238 -8.18 -26.91 -3.80
N SER A 239 -8.02 -25.60 -3.91
CA SER A 239 -8.86 -24.61 -3.20
C SER A 239 -10.08 -24.24 -4.04
N THR A 240 -11.19 -24.94 -3.84
CA THR A 240 -12.53 -24.54 -4.35
C THR A 240 -13.09 -23.40 -3.50
N ARG A 241 -12.61 -22.18 -3.72
CA ARG A 241 -13.12 -20.97 -3.05
C ARG A 241 -14.07 -20.21 -3.97
N GLU A 242 -15.34 -20.59 -3.94
CA GLU A 242 -16.41 -19.79 -4.55
C GLU A 242 -16.45 -18.39 -3.94
N THR A 243 -16.38 -17.36 -4.80
CA THR A 243 -16.39 -15.96 -4.38
C THR A 243 -17.82 -15.44 -4.34
N ASN A 244 -18.56 -15.86 -3.31
CA ASN A 244 -19.95 -15.44 -3.14
C ASN A 244 -20.02 -13.91 -2.94
N ARG A 245 -20.70 -13.19 -3.84
CA ARG A 245 -20.79 -11.72 -3.79
C ARG A 245 -21.69 -11.29 -2.63
N HIS A 246 -21.23 -10.34 -1.82
CA HIS A 246 -22.03 -9.80 -0.72
C HIS A 246 -23.32 -9.12 -1.21
N VAL A 247 -24.43 -9.37 -0.52
CA VAL A 247 -25.81 -9.00 -0.93
C VAL A 247 -25.97 -7.52 -1.30
N TRP A 248 -25.32 -6.62 -0.55
CA TRP A 248 -25.32 -5.15 -0.74
C TRP A 248 -24.83 -4.66 -2.12
N HIS A 249 -24.31 -5.55 -2.97
CA HIS A 249 -23.93 -5.22 -4.34
C HIS A 249 -25.10 -5.27 -5.33
N ARG A 250 -26.26 -5.84 -4.95
CA ARG A 250 -27.48 -5.90 -5.79
C ARG A 250 -28.26 -4.57 -5.81
N ASP A 251 -28.11 -3.75 -4.77
CA ASP A 251 -28.89 -2.51 -4.60
C ASP A 251 -28.38 -1.33 -5.45
N TYR A 252 -27.37 -1.56 -6.31
CA TYR A 252 -26.77 -0.54 -7.19
C TYR A 252 -27.13 -0.72 -8.68
N ASP A 253 -27.85 -1.77 -9.05
CA ASP A 253 -28.31 -2.01 -10.42
C ASP A 253 -29.78 -1.58 -10.61
N MET A 254 -30.09 -0.29 -10.43
CA MET A 254 -31.28 0.34 -11.02
C MET A 254 -31.03 1.81 -11.38
N TYR A 255 -31.03 2.07 -12.70
CA TYR A 255 -31.21 3.32 -13.46
C TYR A 255 -30.72 4.65 -12.86
#